data_AF-A0A931QKM7-F1
#
_entry.id   AF-A0A931QKM7-F1
#
_cell.length_a   1.000
_cell.length_b   1.000
_cell.length_c   1.000
_cell.angle_alpha   90.00
_cell.angle_beta   90.00
_cell.angle_gamma   90.00
#
_symmetry.space_group_name_H-M   'P 1'
#
loop_
_entity.id
_entity.type
_entity.pdbx_description
1 polymer ?
#
loop_
_entity_poly.entity_id
_entity_poly.type
_entity_poly.pdbx_seq_one_letter_code
_entity_poly.pdbx_strand_id
1 'polypeptide(L)'
;YPGHAQKVMNAIWGTGQIMFTKGIVVVDEDIDPHDLNEVLFRLTSNVDPKRDMLFTEGPLDVLDHAADRFAFGSKVGIDATRKNRPWDGYAREWPRDLVFPEEIRAKVARRWKEYGV
;
A
#
# COMPACT_ATOMS: atom_id res chain seq x y z
N TYR A 1 -4.95 6.24 -13.79
CA TYR A 1 -4.48 5.82 -15.13
C TYR A 1 -3.60 4.58 -14.97
N PRO A 2 -3.41 3.75 -16.02
CA PRO A 2 -2.66 2.50 -15.92
C PRO A 2 -1.21 2.75 -15.54
N GLY A 3 -0.64 1.89 -14.70
CA GLY A 3 0.78 1.98 -14.35
C GLY A 3 1.14 3.07 -13.33
N HIS A 4 0.15 3.73 -12.70
CA HIS A 4 0.43 4.87 -11.82
C HIS A 4 1.24 4.45 -10.59
N ALA A 5 0.91 3.32 -9.96
CA ALA A 5 1.66 2.80 -8.83
C ALA A 5 3.11 2.49 -9.21
N GLN A 6 3.32 1.86 -10.37
CA GLN A 6 4.66 1.54 -10.89
C GLN A 6 5.47 2.81 -11.18
N LYS A 7 4.85 3.87 -11.69
CA LYS A 7 5.52 5.17 -11.87
C LYS A 7 6.02 5.73 -10.54
N VAL A 8 5.21 5.66 -9.49
CA VAL A 8 5.59 6.13 -8.14
C VAL A 8 6.73 5.27 -7.56
N MET A 9 6.63 3.94 -7.67
CA MET A 9 7.69 3.02 -7.22
C MET A 9 9.03 3.35 -7.87
N ASN A 10 9.06 3.51 -9.20
CA ASN A 10 10.28 3.85 -9.94
C ASN A 10 10.80 5.25 -9.61
N ALA A 11 9.91 6.22 -9.34
CA ALA A 11 10.33 7.55 -8.91
C ALA A 11 11.05 7.50 -7.55
N ILE A 12 10.52 6.75 -6.58
CA ILE A 12 11.16 6.57 -5.27
C ILE A 12 12.51 5.87 -5.43
N TRP A 13 12.57 4.77 -6.18
CA TRP A 13 13.84 4.07 -6.45
C TRP A 13 14.84 4.89 -7.27
N GLY A 14 14.40 5.91 -8.00
CA GLY A 14 15.26 6.84 -8.73
C GLY A 14 15.75 8.04 -7.90
N THR A 15 15.34 8.18 -6.63
CA THR A 15 15.52 9.44 -5.90
C THR A 15 16.45 9.29 -4.70
N GLY A 16 17.62 9.94 -4.77
CA GLY A 16 18.48 10.24 -3.62
C GLY A 16 18.71 9.04 -2.68
N GLN A 17 18.61 9.27 -1.37
CA GLN A 17 18.83 8.23 -0.35
C GLN A 17 17.66 7.22 -0.25
N ILE A 18 16.44 7.62 -0.63
CA ILE A 18 15.28 6.73 -0.57
C ILE A 18 15.32 5.63 -1.64
N MET A 19 16.26 5.72 -2.59
CA MET A 19 16.54 4.64 -3.55
C MET A 19 16.88 3.31 -2.88
N PHE A 20 17.43 3.33 -1.66
CA PHE A 20 17.79 2.12 -0.92
C PHE A 20 16.58 1.36 -0.35
N THR A 21 15.39 1.97 -0.35
CA THR A 21 14.15 1.32 0.09
C THR A 21 13.93 -0.02 -0.62
N LYS A 22 13.90 -1.12 0.14
CA LYS A 22 13.71 -2.49 -0.39
C LYS A 22 12.27 -2.80 -0.73
N GLY A 23 11.34 -2.28 0.07
CA GLY A 23 9.90 -2.54 -0.05
C GLY A 23 9.12 -1.25 -0.14
N ILE A 24 8.28 -1.11 -1.16
CA ILE A 24 7.35 0.01 -1.32
C ILE A 24 5.94 -0.56 -1.38
N VAL A 25 5.04 -0.08 -0.54
CA VAL A 25 3.60 -0.34 -0.65
C VAL A 25 2.94 0.94 -1.12
N VAL A 26 2.20 0.87 -2.22
CA VAL A 26 1.43 2.00 -2.77
C VAL A 26 -0.03 1.82 -2.39
N VAL A 27 -0.61 2.81 -1.72
CA VAL A 27 -2.02 2.87 -1.31
C VAL A 27 -2.71 4.07 -1.96
N ASP A 28 -4.05 4.07 -1.94
CA ASP A 28 -4.85 5.20 -2.42
C ASP A 28 -4.73 6.43 -1.50
N GLU A 29 -5.11 7.60 -2.00
CA GLU A 29 -4.97 8.89 -1.31
C GLU A 29 -5.76 9.02 -0.01
N ASP A 30 -6.82 8.22 0.15
CA ASP A 30 -7.70 8.24 1.30
C ASP A 30 -7.25 7.28 2.42
N ILE A 31 -6.05 6.69 2.28
CA ILE A 31 -5.43 5.79 3.24
C ILE A 31 -4.30 6.51 3.96
N ASP A 32 -4.31 6.51 5.30
CA ASP A 32 -3.20 7.05 6.09
C ASP A 32 -2.01 6.06 6.09
N PRO A 33 -0.85 6.41 5.50
CA PRO A 33 0.31 5.53 5.51
C PRO A 33 0.91 5.32 6.91
N HIS A 34 0.53 6.12 7.90
CA HIS A 34 0.94 5.95 9.29
C HIS A 34 0.03 5.00 10.08
N ASP A 35 -1.19 4.69 9.59
CA ASP A 35 -2.01 3.63 10.16
C ASP A 35 -1.64 2.27 9.55
N LEU A 36 -0.74 1.57 10.24
CA LEU A 36 -0.27 0.26 9.79
C LEU A 36 -1.38 -0.79 9.71
N ASN A 37 -2.46 -0.67 10.48
CA ASN A 37 -3.57 -1.62 10.39
C ASN A 37 -4.34 -1.41 9.09
N GLU A 38 -4.59 -0.16 8.71
CA GLU A 38 -5.25 0.14 7.45
C GLU A 38 -4.37 -0.27 6.26
N VAL A 39 -3.08 0.08 6.28
CA VAL A 39 -2.13 -0.32 5.23
C VAL A 39 -2.07 -1.84 5.09
N LEU A 40 -2.01 -2.59 6.21
CA LEU A 40 -2.01 -4.05 6.18
C LEU A 40 -3.33 -4.61 5.65
N PHE A 41 -4.46 -4.01 6.01
CA PHE A 41 -5.76 -4.38 5.46
C PHE A 41 -5.78 -4.20 3.94
N ARG A 42 -5.34 -3.05 3.41
CA ARG A 42 -5.25 -2.82 1.95
C ARG A 42 -4.29 -3.78 1.28
N LEU A 43 -3.12 -4.00 1.87
CA LEU A 43 -2.12 -4.94 1.37
C LEU A 43 -2.68 -6.36 1.22
N THR A 44 -3.47 -6.83 2.19
CA THR A 44 -4.00 -8.20 2.19
C THR A 44 -5.29 -8.37 1.40
N SER A 45 -6.06 -7.29 1.21
CA SER A 45 -7.37 -7.33 0.52
C SER A 45 -7.32 -6.90 -0.94
N ASN A 46 -6.37 -6.05 -1.31
CA ASN A 46 -6.32 -5.45 -2.66
C ASN A 46 -5.30 -6.12 -3.59
N VAL A 47 -4.38 -6.93 -3.07
CA VAL A 47 -3.21 -7.45 -3.79
C VAL A 47 -3.44 -8.87 -4.28
N ASP A 48 -3.31 -9.07 -5.59
CA ASP A 48 -2.98 -10.38 -6.18
C ASP A 48 -1.46 -10.45 -6.35
N PRO A 49 -0.74 -11.39 -5.70
CA PRO A 49 0.72 -11.39 -5.70
C PRO A 49 1.37 -11.43 -7.09
N LYS A 50 0.75 -12.08 -8.08
CA LYS A 50 1.31 -12.18 -9.43
C LYS A 50 1.09 -10.90 -10.23
N ARG A 51 -0.07 -10.26 -10.06
CA ARG A 51 -0.47 -9.05 -10.79
C ARG A 51 0.17 -7.79 -10.21
N ASP A 52 0.23 -7.69 -8.89
CA ASP A 52 0.42 -6.41 -8.19
C ASP A 52 1.79 -6.26 -7.51
N MET A 53 2.64 -7.29 -7.56
CA MET A 53 4.02 -7.20 -7.10
C MET A 53 4.98 -6.99 -8.27
N LEU A 54 5.74 -5.91 -8.20
CA LEU A 54 6.84 -5.60 -9.11
C LEU A 54 8.16 -5.90 -8.41
N PHE A 55 8.89 -6.89 -8.91
CA PHE A 55 10.25 -7.16 -8.49
C PHE A 55 11.25 -6.49 -9.43
N THR A 56 12.28 -5.89 -8.86
CA THR A 56 13.42 -5.32 -9.58
C THR A 56 14.70 -5.54 -8.77
N GLU A 57 15.85 -5.22 -9.34
CA GLU A 57 17.12 -5.20 -8.64
C GLU A 57 17.74 -3.80 -8.68
N GLY A 58 18.54 -3.46 -7.67
CA GLY A 58 19.24 -2.19 -7.65
C GLY A 58 20.10 -1.99 -6.41
N PRO A 59 20.67 -0.79 -6.24
CA PRO A 59 21.52 -0.48 -5.10
C PRO A 59 20.79 -0.60 -3.77
N LEU A 60 21.45 -1.20 -2.79
CA LEU A 60 21.01 -1.33 -1.40
C LEU A 60 21.98 -0.60 -0.48
N ASP A 61 21.56 -0.38 0.76
CA ASP A 61 22.43 0.20 1.77
C ASP A 61 23.63 -0.71 2.03
N VAL A 62 24.82 -0.13 2.21
CA VAL A 62 26.06 -0.88 2.50
C VAL A 62 26.00 -1.60 3.86
N LEU A 63 25.11 -1.18 4.76
CA LEU A 63 24.85 -1.77 6.06
C LEU A 63 23.72 -2.82 6.05
N ASP A 64 23.11 -3.09 4.88
CA ASP A 64 22.05 -4.09 4.76
C ASP A 64 22.61 -5.52 4.82
N HIS A 65 22.66 -6.08 6.02
CA HIS A 65 23.08 -7.46 6.28
C HIS A 65 22.16 -8.53 5.65
N ALA A 66 20.95 -8.15 5.24
CA ALA A 66 20.01 -9.05 4.57
C ALA A 66 20.13 -8.97 3.04
N ALA A 67 21.07 -8.21 2.49
CA ALA A 67 21.39 -8.22 1.07
C ALA A 67 22.15 -9.51 0.70
N ASP A 68 21.79 -10.10 -0.44
CA ASP A 68 22.47 -11.27 -1.01
C ASP A 68 23.86 -10.90 -1.55
N ARG A 69 24.02 -9.66 -2.03
CA ARG A 69 25.26 -9.10 -2.54
C ARG A 69 25.55 -7.77 -1.85
N PHE A 70 26.84 -7.43 -1.77
CA PHE A 70 27.25 -6.17 -1.16
C PHE A 70 26.64 -4.98 -1.90
N ALA A 71 25.86 -4.16 -1.18
CA ALA A 71 25.22 -2.93 -1.66
C ALA A 71 24.33 -3.08 -2.91
N PHE A 72 23.85 -4.29 -3.21
CA PHE A 72 23.01 -4.57 -4.38
C PHE A 72 22.10 -5.76 -4.09
N GLY A 73 20.85 -5.71 -4.55
CA GLY A 73 19.94 -6.84 -4.39
C GLY A 73 18.54 -6.55 -4.87
N SER A 74 17.62 -7.43 -4.50
CA SER A 74 16.22 -7.34 -4.93
C SER A 74 15.45 -6.26 -4.16
N LYS A 75 14.46 -5.69 -4.85
CA LYS A 75 13.49 -4.74 -4.35
C LYS A 75 12.10 -5.18 -4.78
N VAL A 76 11.10 -4.89 -3.97
CA VAL A 76 9.70 -5.21 -4.24
C VAL A 76 8.85 -3.96 -4.09
N GLY A 77 8.05 -3.68 -5.11
CA GLY A 77 6.97 -2.71 -5.08
C GLY A 77 5.65 -3.47 -5.07
N ILE A 78 4.74 -3.08 -4.18
CA ILE A 78 3.43 -3.72 -4.03
C ILE A 78 2.36 -2.67 -4.27
N ASP A 79 1.54 -2.89 -5.29
CA ASP A 79 0.41 -2.04 -5.61
C ASP A 79 -0.82 -2.49 -4.81
N ALA A 80 -1.04 -1.88 -3.65
CA ALA A 80 -2.20 -2.11 -2.78
C ALA A 80 -3.37 -1.15 -3.06
N THR A 81 -3.37 -0.43 -4.18
CA THR A 81 -4.48 0.46 -4.57
C THR A 81 -5.72 -0.34 -4.98
N ARG A 82 -6.89 0.31 -4.97
CA ARG A 82 -8.13 -0.25 -5.52
C ARG A 82 -7.98 -0.49 -7.02
N LYS A 83 -8.31 -1.70 -7.49
CA LYS A 83 -8.23 -2.03 -8.92
C LYS A 83 -9.51 -1.68 -9.64
N ASN A 84 -9.40 -1.40 -10.92
CA ASN A 84 -10.53 -1.05 -11.76
C ASN A 84 -10.40 -1.69 -13.15
N ARG A 85 -11.54 -1.80 -13.84
CA ARG A 85 -11.62 -2.44 -15.15
C ARG A 85 -10.84 -1.70 -16.25
N PRO A 86 -10.94 -0.36 -16.38
CA PRO A 86 -10.28 0.36 -17.47
C PRO A 86 -8.75 0.26 -17.44
N TRP A 87 -8.14 0.19 -16.26
CA TRP A 87 -6.69 0.31 -16.13
C TRP A 87 -5.99 -0.99 -15.76
N ASP A 88 -6.63 -1.82 -14.93
CA ASP A 88 -6.00 -3.03 -14.37
C ASP A 88 -6.56 -4.32 -14.96
N GLY A 89 -7.55 -4.21 -15.87
CA GLY A 89 -8.26 -5.35 -16.42
C GLY A 89 -9.07 -6.12 -15.38
N TYR A 90 -9.35 -5.52 -14.22
CA TYR A 90 -10.10 -6.18 -13.16
C TYR A 90 -11.55 -6.43 -13.61
N ALA A 91 -11.96 -7.69 -13.60
CA ALA A 91 -13.19 -8.13 -14.26
C ALA A 91 -14.48 -7.65 -13.55
N ARG A 92 -14.38 -7.32 -12.26
CA ARG A 92 -15.52 -6.97 -11.40
C ARG A 92 -15.43 -5.52 -10.96
N GLU A 93 -16.55 -4.97 -10.48
CA GLU A 93 -16.51 -3.70 -9.75
C GLU A 93 -15.73 -3.90 -8.45
N TRP A 94 -14.92 -2.90 -8.08
CA TRP A 94 -14.20 -2.93 -6.81
C TRP A 94 -15.20 -2.75 -5.66
N PRO A 95 -15.15 -3.58 -4.60
CA PRO A 95 -16.06 -3.43 -3.48
C PRO A 95 -15.86 -2.07 -2.78
N ARG A 96 -16.96 -1.49 -2.28
CA ARG A 96 -16.92 -0.29 -1.46
C ARG A 96 -16.55 -0.65 -0.03
N ASP A 97 -15.86 0.26 0.65
CA ASP A 97 -15.56 0.12 2.06
C ASP A 97 -16.83 0.17 2.90
N LEU A 98 -16.84 -0.60 4.00
CA LEU A 98 -17.91 -0.56 4.97
C LEU A 98 -17.81 0.73 5.78
N VAL A 99 -18.77 1.63 5.58
CA VAL A 99 -18.87 2.88 6.34
C VAL A 99 -20.11 2.87 7.21
N PHE A 100 -19.93 3.08 8.51
CA PHE A 100 -21.06 3.35 9.41
C PHE A 100 -21.65 4.73 9.11
N PRO A 101 -22.99 4.87 9.03
CA PRO A 101 -23.64 6.16 8.88
C PRO A 101 -23.22 7.15 9.97
N GLU A 102 -23.07 8.41 9.61
CA GLU A 102 -22.56 9.44 10.53
C GLU A 102 -23.47 9.63 11.75
N GLU A 103 -24.79 9.52 11.55
CA GLU A 103 -25.77 9.57 12.65
C GLU A 103 -25.50 8.49 13.72
N ILE A 104 -25.16 7.28 13.28
CA ILE A 104 -24.87 6.17 14.18
C ILE A 104 -23.54 6.39 14.90
N ARG A 105 -22.49 6.83 14.18
CA ARG A 105 -21.20 7.17 14.78
C ARG A 105 -21.36 8.25 15.85
N ALA A 106 -22.08 9.32 15.54
CA ALA A 106 -22.32 10.42 16.46
C ALA A 106 -23.15 9.98 17.69
N LYS A 107 -24.14 9.11 17.49
CA LYS A 107 -24.94 8.54 18.59
C LYS A 107 -24.08 7.70 19.53
N VAL A 108 -23.24 6.82 18.99
CA VAL A 108 -22.32 5.97 19.78
C VAL A 108 -21.30 6.82 20.51
N ALA A 109 -20.68 7.80 19.84
CA ALA A 109 -19.71 8.71 20.45
C ALA A 109 -20.30 9.50 21.63
N ARG A 110 -21.54 10.00 21.48
CA ARG A 110 -22.24 10.73 22.56
C ARG A 110 -22.48 9.87 23.79
N ARG A 111 -22.82 8.60 23.57
CA ARG A 111 -23.18 7.64 24.63
C ARG A 111 -22.00 6.79 25.11
N TRP A 112 -20.79 7.01 24.59
CA TRP A 112 -19.63 6.15 24.86
C TRP A 112 -19.40 5.92 26.34
N LYS A 113 -19.46 6.99 27.15
CA LYS A 113 -19.30 6.92 28.61
C LYS A 113 -20.39 6.11 29.33
N GLU A 114 -21.60 6.03 28.77
CA GLU A 114 -22.70 5.24 29.34
C GLU A 114 -22.42 3.73 29.23
N TYR A 115 -21.54 3.32 28.31
CA TYR A 115 -21.25 1.91 28.05
C TYR A 115 -20.16 1.34 28.96
N GLY A 116 -19.48 2.17 29.76
CA GLY A 116 -18.47 1.72 30.73
C GLY A 116 -17.19 1.18 30.10
N VAL A 117 -16.90 1.57 28.84
CA VAL A 117 -15.69 1.24 28.07
C VAL A 117 -14.92 2.49 27.64
#